data_AF-A0A220VFD8-F1
#
_entry.id   AF-A0A220VFD8-F1
#
_cell.length_a   1.000
_cell.length_b   1.000
_cell.length_c   1.000
_cell.angle_alpha   90.00
_cell.angle_beta   90.00
_cell.angle_gamma   90.00
#
_symmetry.space_group_name_H-M   'P 1'
#
loop_
_entity.id
_entity.type
_entity.pdbx_description
1 polymer ?
#
loop_
_entity_poly.entity_id
_entity_poly.type
_entity_poly.pdbx_seq_one_letter_code
_entity_poly.pdbx_strand_id
1 'polypeptide(L)'
;MIKRKLPILILVIGLIIFYSLDITHYVSMENFSKHYKTILLWSNNHVGYSILIFVITYIAVVSFSIPIATLLTLVGGFLYGIYLGTILVVLSATIGGVITFISFRYSFNNNSNKKISEGQINNFQKGFRKNAISYLLFLRLVPLFPFF
;
A
#
# COMPACT_ATOMS: atom_id res chain seq x y z
N MET A 1 16.92 21.90 0.96
CA MET A 1 17.29 20.48 0.75
C MET A 1 16.52 19.51 1.66
N ILE A 2 16.16 19.89 2.90
CA ILE A 2 15.46 19.05 3.90
C ILE A 2 13.98 18.76 3.56
N LYS A 3 13.22 19.75 3.06
CA LYS A 3 11.81 19.56 2.64
C LYS A 3 11.61 18.55 1.50
N ARG A 4 12.69 18.17 0.78
CA ARG A 4 12.66 17.30 -0.40
C ARG A 4 12.82 15.82 -0.08
N LYS A 5 13.62 15.48 0.94
CA LYS A 5 13.74 14.10 1.45
C LYS A 5 12.68 13.77 2.49
N LEU A 6 11.91 14.78 2.94
CA LEU A 6 10.86 14.66 3.94
C LEU A 6 9.84 13.55 3.66
N PRO A 7 9.25 13.39 2.45
CA PRO A 7 8.26 12.35 2.21
C PRO A 7 8.86 10.94 2.27
N ILE A 8 10.08 10.75 1.77
CA ILE A 8 10.81 9.47 1.88
C ILE A 8 11.22 9.19 3.32
N LEU A 9 11.65 10.23 4.05
CA LEU A 9 12.01 10.11 5.45
C LEU A 9 10.78 9.74 6.29
N ILE A 10 9.62 10.33 6.02
CA ILE A 10 8.33 9.94 6.61
C ILE A 10 8.01 8.50 6.26
N LEU A 11 8.21 8.09 5.00
CA LEU A 11 8.00 6.73 4.53
C LEU A 11 8.85 5.72 5.32
N VAL A 12 10.15 6.01 5.45
CA VAL A 12 11.12 5.18 6.18
C VAL A 12 10.87 5.20 7.69
N ILE A 13 10.54 6.34 8.28
CA ILE A 13 10.21 6.46 9.71
C ILE A 13 8.92 5.72 10.04
N GLY A 14 7.89 5.81 9.19
CA GLY A 14 6.66 5.04 9.34
C GLY A 14 6.93 3.54 9.30
N LEU A 15 7.83 3.10 8.41
CA LEU A 15 8.27 1.71 8.30
C LEU A 15 9.07 1.25 9.54
N ILE A 16 9.97 2.08 10.06
CA ILE A 16 10.74 1.81 11.28
C ILE A 16 9.82 1.74 12.49
N ILE A 17 8.90 2.69 12.66
CA ILE A 17 7.92 2.69 13.76
C ILE A 17 7.05 1.43 13.68
N PHE A 18 6.62 1.03 12.49
CA PHE A 18 5.82 -0.17 12.29
C PHE A 18 6.56 -1.45 12.70
N TYR A 19 7.83 -1.59 12.32
CA TYR A 19 8.66 -2.73 12.73
C TYR A 19 9.04 -2.69 14.21
N SER A 20 9.33 -1.51 14.77
CA SER A 20 9.68 -1.36 16.20
C SER A 20 8.50 -1.61 17.15
N LEU A 21 7.25 -1.51 16.66
CA LEU A 21 6.05 -1.75 17.44
C LEU A 21 5.58 -3.21 17.44
N ASP A 22 6.28 -4.13 16.75
CA ASP A 22 5.90 -5.55 16.64
C ASP A 22 4.41 -5.75 16.23
N ILE A 23 3.88 -4.82 15.41
CA ILE A 23 2.46 -4.82 14.99
C ILE A 23 2.13 -6.09 14.20
N THR A 24 3.12 -6.71 13.57
CA THR A 24 3.02 -8.02 12.91
C THR A 24 2.56 -9.13 13.85
N HIS A 25 2.90 -9.08 15.15
CA HIS A 25 2.47 -10.07 16.14
C HIS A 25 1.03 -9.83 16.62
N TYR A 26 0.61 -8.56 16.74
CA TYR A 26 -0.75 -8.18 17.13
C TYR A 26 -1.76 -8.36 16.00
N VAL A 27 -1.35 -8.10 14.76
CA VAL A 27 -2.14 -8.27 13.53
C VAL A 27 -1.87 -9.67 12.97
N SER A 28 -2.11 -10.69 13.78
CA SER A 28 -2.11 -12.08 13.35
C SER A 28 -3.54 -12.57 13.16
N MET A 29 -3.74 -13.52 12.23
CA MET A 29 -5.07 -14.13 12.00
C MET A 29 -5.62 -14.79 13.27
N GLU A 30 -4.74 -15.31 14.13
CA GLU A 30 -5.12 -15.92 15.39
C GLU A 30 -5.71 -14.90 16.37
N ASN A 31 -5.11 -13.71 16.48
CA ASN A 31 -5.61 -12.65 17.35
C ASN A 31 -6.91 -12.02 16.82
N PHE A 32 -7.02 -11.90 15.50
CA PHE A 32 -8.25 -11.46 14.85
C PHE A 32 -9.39 -12.43 15.12
N SER A 33 -9.17 -13.75 14.98
CA SER A 33 -10.18 -14.76 15.27
C SER A 33 -10.66 -14.70 16.72
N LYS A 34 -9.75 -14.50 17.69
CA LYS A 34 -10.07 -14.36 19.12
C LYS A 34 -10.98 -13.15 19.42
N HIS A 35 -10.78 -12.01 18.74
CA HIS A 35 -11.53 -10.77 18.99
C HIS A 35 -12.58 -10.45 17.93
N TYR A 36 -12.76 -11.33 16.94
CA TYR A 36 -13.58 -11.08 15.75
C TYR A 36 -15.00 -10.61 16.10
N LYS A 37 -15.66 -11.29 17.04
CA LYS A 37 -17.03 -10.94 17.44
C LYS A 37 -17.12 -9.53 18.03
N THR A 38 -16.14 -9.14 18.85
CA THR A 38 -16.09 -7.80 19.46
C THR A 38 -15.84 -6.73 18.41
N ILE A 39 -14.92 -6.98 17.48
CA ILE A 39 -14.60 -6.06 16.37
C ILE A 39 -15.81 -5.90 15.44
N LEU A 40 -16.50 -7.01 15.13
CA LEU A 40 -17.69 -7.01 14.27
C LEU A 40 -18.83 -6.24 14.93
N LEU A 41 -19.10 -6.47 16.22
CA LEU A 41 -20.14 -5.74 16.96
C LEU A 41 -19.84 -4.24 17.03
N TRP A 42 -18.59 -3.86 17.29
CA TRP A 42 -18.19 -2.46 17.29
C TRP A 42 -18.32 -1.82 15.90
N SER A 43 -17.88 -2.54 14.86
CA SER A 43 -17.96 -2.10 13.46
C SER A 43 -19.42 -1.90 13.03
N ASN A 44 -20.32 -2.79 13.42
CA ASN A 44 -21.75 -2.68 13.12
C ASN A 44 -22.42 -1.52 13.86
N ASN A 45 -21.98 -1.22 15.09
CA ASN A 45 -22.50 -0.08 15.85
C ASN A 45 -21.98 1.28 15.34
N HIS A 46 -20.79 1.31 14.70
CA HIS A 46 -20.14 2.54 14.25
C HIS A 46 -19.62 2.43 12.80
N VAL A 47 -20.50 2.05 11.87
CA VAL A 47 -20.13 1.73 10.47
C VAL A 47 -19.31 2.85 9.81
N GLY A 48 -19.72 4.12 9.97
CA GLY A 48 -19.02 5.26 9.37
C GLY A 48 -17.58 5.42 9.86
N TYR A 49 -17.37 5.34 11.18
CA TYR A 49 -16.03 5.43 11.79
C TYR A 49 -15.18 4.22 11.44
N SER A 50 -15.77 3.01 11.47
CA SER A 50 -15.10 1.77 11.12
C SER A 50 -14.54 1.82 9.69
N ILE A 51 -15.36 2.21 8.71
CA ILE A 51 -14.94 2.36 7.31
C ILE A 51 -13.82 3.40 7.18
N LEU A 52 -13.97 4.56 7.83
CA LEU A 52 -12.99 5.65 7.74
C LEU A 52 -11.64 5.21 8.29
N ILE A 53 -11.61 4.56 9.46
CA ILE A 53 -10.40 4.00 10.07
C ILE A 53 -9.78 2.95 9.14
N PHE A 54 -10.57 2.01 8.63
CA PHE A 54 -10.09 0.98 7.71
C PHE A 54 -9.43 1.57 6.47
N VAL A 55 -10.08 2.54 5.81
CA VAL A 55 -9.57 3.21 4.61
C VAL A 55 -8.27 3.94 4.90
N ILE A 56 -8.19 4.72 5.98
CA ILE A 56 -6.97 5.46 6.34
C ILE A 56 -5.82 4.49 6.64
N THR A 57 -6.08 3.45 7.44
CA THR A 57 -5.08 2.44 7.76
C THR A 57 -4.59 1.72 6.51
N TYR A 58 -5.50 1.33 5.61
CA TYR A 58 -5.14 0.66 4.37
C TYR A 58 -4.31 1.56 3.45
N ILE A 59 -4.71 2.82 3.28
CA ILE A 59 -3.93 3.82 2.51
C ILE A 59 -2.53 3.96 3.10
N ALA A 60 -2.41 4.06 4.42
CA ALA A 60 -1.11 4.15 5.09
C ALA A 60 -0.26 2.90 4.79
N VAL A 61 -0.79 1.69 5.02
CA VAL A 61 -0.09 0.43 4.78
C VAL A 61 0.45 0.34 3.35
N VAL A 62 -0.38 0.66 2.34
CA VAL A 62 0.04 0.68 0.93
C VAL A 62 1.05 1.78 0.64
N SER A 63 0.83 2.97 1.21
CA SER A 63 1.74 4.11 1.03
C SER A 63 3.14 3.81 1.58
N PHE A 64 3.20 3.06 2.68
CA PHE A 64 4.42 2.61 3.32
C PHE A 64 4.95 1.27 2.78
N SER A 65 4.25 0.62 1.83
CA SER A 65 4.57 -0.71 1.28
C SER A 65 4.82 -1.77 2.35
N ILE A 66 4.00 -1.75 3.40
CA ILE A 66 4.10 -2.63 4.57
C ILE A 66 3.50 -4.00 4.22
N PRO A 67 4.18 -5.13 4.52
CA PRO A 67 3.75 -6.49 4.17
C PRO A 67 2.60 -7.03 5.06
N ILE A 68 1.54 -6.24 5.25
CA ILE A 68 0.37 -6.59 6.05
C ILE A 68 -0.97 -6.30 5.33
N ALA A 69 -0.91 -5.68 4.16
CA ALA A 69 -2.08 -5.34 3.38
C ALA A 69 -2.97 -6.54 3.04
N THR A 70 -2.37 -7.70 2.77
CA THR A 70 -3.10 -8.96 2.49
C THR A 70 -3.99 -9.39 3.66
N LEU A 71 -3.48 -9.30 4.89
CA LEU A 71 -4.27 -9.56 6.10
C LEU A 71 -5.39 -8.52 6.25
N LEU A 72 -5.09 -7.25 5.97
CA LEU A 72 -6.07 -6.17 6.01
C LEU A 72 -7.18 -6.34 4.97
N THR A 73 -6.86 -6.81 3.76
CA THR A 73 -7.84 -7.14 2.71
C THR A 73 -8.80 -8.23 3.18
N LEU A 74 -8.27 -9.28 3.81
CA LEU A 74 -9.09 -10.36 4.38
C LEU A 74 -10.00 -9.84 5.49
N VAL A 75 -9.47 -9.04 6.42
CA VAL A 75 -10.25 -8.40 7.48
C VAL A 75 -11.36 -7.52 6.89
N GLY A 76 -11.07 -6.72 5.87
CA GLY A 76 -12.08 -5.90 5.19
C GLY A 76 -13.19 -6.74 4.56
N GLY A 77 -12.85 -7.88 3.96
CA GLY A 77 -13.83 -8.84 3.45
C GLY A 77 -14.70 -9.46 4.55
N PHE A 78 -14.11 -9.78 5.71
CA PHE A 78 -14.85 -10.33 6.86
C PHE A 78 -15.73 -9.31 7.60
N LEU A 79 -15.35 -8.03 7.60
CA LEU A 79 -16.08 -6.97 8.31
C LEU A 79 -17.17 -6.33 7.46
N TYR A 80 -16.90 -6.10 6.17
CA TYR A 80 -17.81 -5.34 5.28
C TYR A 80 -18.42 -6.22 4.18
N GLY A 81 -18.06 -7.50 4.11
CA GLY A 81 -18.48 -8.41 3.05
C GLY A 81 -17.70 -8.23 1.75
N ILE A 82 -17.95 -9.12 0.78
CA ILE A 82 -17.17 -9.20 -0.46
C ILE A 82 -17.27 -7.91 -1.30
N TYR A 83 -18.46 -7.34 -1.45
CA TYR A 83 -18.69 -6.21 -2.34
C TYR A 83 -18.13 -4.90 -1.78
N LEU A 84 -18.58 -4.50 -0.58
CA LEU A 84 -18.12 -3.27 0.06
C LEU A 84 -16.63 -3.37 0.44
N GLY A 85 -16.19 -4.51 0.96
CA GLY A 85 -14.78 -4.75 1.26
C GLY A 85 -13.90 -4.58 0.04
N THR A 86 -14.29 -5.13 -1.11
CA THR A 86 -13.54 -4.99 -2.37
C THR A 86 -13.49 -3.53 -2.83
N ILE A 87 -14.60 -2.80 -2.79
CA ILE A 87 -14.64 -1.39 -3.19
C ILE A 87 -13.70 -0.56 -2.30
N LEU A 88 -13.79 -0.75 -0.98
CA LEU A 88 -12.96 -0.02 -0.02
C LEU A 88 -11.48 -0.32 -0.20
N VAL A 89 -11.13 -1.60 -0.40
CA VAL A 89 -9.74 -2.04 -0.63
C VAL A 89 -9.19 -1.47 -1.92
N VAL A 90 -9.92 -1.55 -3.04
CA VAL A 90 -9.46 -1.05 -4.34
C VAL A 90 -9.28 0.47 -4.32
N LEU A 91 -10.21 1.21 -3.71
CA LEU A 91 -10.09 2.66 -3.55
C LEU A 91 -8.88 3.02 -2.69
N SER A 92 -8.73 2.37 -1.55
CA SER A 92 -7.62 2.61 -0.62
C SER A 92 -6.26 2.28 -1.25
N ALA A 93 -6.16 1.15 -1.95
CA ALA A 93 -4.95 0.73 -2.67
C ALA A 93 -4.58 1.73 -3.77
N THR A 94 -5.58 2.21 -4.51
CA THR A 94 -5.36 3.21 -5.58
C THR A 94 -4.84 4.52 -5.00
N ILE A 95 -5.46 5.01 -3.92
CA ILE A 95 -5.05 6.26 -3.27
C ILE A 95 -3.64 6.12 -2.67
N GLY A 96 -3.35 5.04 -1.95
CA GLY A 96 -2.02 4.77 -1.40
C GLY A 96 -0.95 4.70 -2.49
N GLY A 97 -1.24 3.99 -3.59
CA GLY A 97 -0.35 3.92 -4.75
C GLY A 97 -0.09 5.28 -5.40
N VAL A 98 -1.11 6.13 -5.51
CA VAL A 98 -0.98 7.51 -6.02
C VAL A 98 -0.11 8.35 -5.10
N ILE A 99 -0.28 8.26 -3.78
CA ILE A 99 0.54 8.98 -2.78
C ILE A 99 2.02 8.57 -2.91
N THR A 100 2.29 7.27 -3.00
CA THR A 100 3.64 6.75 -3.20
C THR A 100 4.23 7.24 -4.52
N PHE A 101 3.47 7.13 -5.62
CA PHE A 101 3.91 7.62 -6.93
C PHE A 101 4.27 9.11 -6.92
N ILE A 102 3.40 9.95 -6.32
CA ILE A 102 3.63 11.40 -6.22
C ILE A 102 4.86 11.69 -5.36
N SER A 103 5.05 10.96 -4.26
CA SER A 103 6.21 11.09 -3.37
C SER A 103 7.52 10.80 -4.10
N PHE A 104 7.58 9.72 -4.88
CA PHE A 104 8.71 9.40 -5.73
C PHE A 104 8.91 10.45 -6.85
N ARG A 105 7.83 10.83 -7.54
CA ARG A 105 7.88 11.80 -8.64
C ARG A 105 8.51 13.12 -8.19
N TYR A 106 8.07 13.69 -7.07
CA TYR A 106 8.63 14.96 -6.59
C TYR A 106 10.04 14.81 -6.01
N SER A 107 10.38 13.66 -5.39
CA SER A 107 11.72 13.45 -4.86
C SER A 107 12.80 13.31 -5.95
N PHE A 108 12.45 12.75 -7.11
CA PHE A 108 13.39 12.49 -8.21
C PHE A 108 13.44 13.59 -9.29
N ASN A 109 12.55 14.59 -9.26
CA ASN A 109 12.37 15.54 -10.37
C ASN A 109 13.50 16.58 -10.55
N ASN A 110 14.41 16.80 -9.57
CA ASN A 110 15.46 17.82 -9.72
C ASN A 110 16.88 17.23 -9.76
N ASN A 111 17.36 17.05 -11.00
CA ASN A 111 18.76 17.04 -11.46
C ASN A 111 19.76 15.99 -10.95
N SER A 112 19.45 15.11 -9.99
CA SER A 112 20.50 14.21 -9.48
C SER A 112 20.83 12.99 -10.35
N ASN A 113 19.95 12.54 -11.26
CA ASN A 113 20.12 11.21 -11.89
C ASN A 113 19.94 11.18 -13.42
N LYS A 114 20.36 12.21 -14.17
CA LYS A 114 20.35 12.17 -15.65
C LYS A 114 21.04 10.91 -16.21
N LYS A 115 22.14 10.46 -15.59
CA LYS A 115 22.86 9.24 -16.00
C LYS A 115 22.20 7.90 -15.63
N ILE A 116 21.36 7.84 -14.59
CA ILE A 116 20.67 6.58 -14.19
C ILE A 116 19.36 6.41 -14.99
N SER A 117 18.71 7.51 -15.38
CA SER A 117 17.46 7.49 -16.16
C SER A 117 17.62 7.19 -17.65
N GLU A 118 18.80 7.39 -18.23
CA GLU A 118 18.96 7.33 -19.69
C GLU A 118 19.07 5.91 -20.27
N GLY A 119 19.57 4.94 -19.49
CA GLY A 119 19.78 3.55 -19.95
C GLY A 119 18.67 2.57 -19.58
N GLN A 120 18.59 2.22 -18.29
CA GLN A 120 17.70 1.14 -17.81
C GLN A 120 16.22 1.55 -17.85
N ILE A 121 15.90 2.77 -17.40
CA ILE A 121 14.53 3.29 -17.42
C ILE A 121 14.02 3.47 -18.85
N ASN A 122 14.88 3.93 -19.76
CA ASN A 122 14.50 4.15 -21.16
C ASN A 122 14.28 2.82 -21.92
N ASN A 123 15.09 1.80 -21.66
CA ASN A 123 14.87 0.44 -22.18
C ASN A 123 13.56 -0.17 -21.64
N PHE A 124 13.28 0.01 -20.35
CA PHE A 124 12.01 -0.40 -19.76
C PHE A 124 10.81 0.30 -20.41
N GLN A 125 10.89 1.62 -20.60
CA GLN A 125 9.82 2.39 -21.28
C GLN A 125 9.60 1.95 -22.72
N LYS A 126 10.68 1.70 -23.48
CA LYS A 126 10.58 1.20 -24.86
C LYS A 126 9.96 -0.20 -24.91
N GLY A 127 10.37 -1.10 -24.03
CA GLY A 127 9.79 -2.45 -23.89
C GLY A 127 8.30 -2.39 -23.54
N PHE A 128 7.93 -1.54 -22.58
CA PHE A 128 6.54 -1.32 -22.18
C PHE A 128 5.69 -0.74 -23.32
N ARG A 129 6.18 0.24 -24.09
CA ARG A 129 5.45 0.80 -25.24
C ARG A 129 5.27 -0.22 -26.37
N LYS A 130 6.23 -1.10 -26.58
CA LYS A 130 6.17 -2.12 -27.64
C LYS A 130 5.13 -3.20 -27.34
N ASN A 131 5.05 -3.68 -26.09
CA ASN A 131 4.17 -4.78 -25.69
C ASN A 131 3.53 -4.52 -24.31
N ALA A 132 2.72 -3.47 -24.18
CA ALA A 132 2.17 -3.03 -22.90
C ALA A 132 1.38 -4.12 -22.15
N ILE A 133 0.53 -4.88 -22.84
CA ILE A 133 -0.29 -5.94 -22.23
C ILE A 133 0.59 -7.06 -21.69
N SER A 134 1.58 -7.51 -22.47
CA SER A 134 2.49 -8.59 -22.08
C SER A 134 3.39 -8.15 -20.91
N TYR A 135 3.86 -6.90 -20.92
CA TYR A 135 4.60 -6.30 -19.80
C TYR A 135 3.75 -6.17 -18.53
N LEU A 136 2.50 -5.71 -18.64
CA LEU A 136 1.59 -5.61 -17.49
C LEU A 136 1.24 -6.98 -16.91
N LEU A 137 0.98 -7.97 -17.77
CA LEU A 137 0.75 -9.35 -17.32
C LEU A 137 1.99 -9.92 -16.64
N PHE A 138 3.18 -9.73 -17.21
CA PHE A 138 4.43 -10.18 -16.60
C PHE A 138 4.65 -9.56 -15.22
N LEU A 139 4.47 -8.24 -15.08
CA LEU A 139 4.60 -7.54 -13.80
C LEU A 139 3.56 -7.99 -12.76
N ARG A 140 2.38 -8.44 -13.18
CA ARG A 140 1.35 -8.99 -12.29
C ARG A 140 1.61 -10.43 -11.88
N LEU A 141 2.13 -11.24 -12.80
CA LEU A 141 2.34 -12.68 -12.59
C LEU A 141 3.64 -12.96 -11.84
N VAL A 142 4.65 -12.12 -12.03
CA VAL A 142 5.94 -12.27 -11.39
C VAL A 142 5.97 -11.41 -10.12
N PRO A 143 6.00 -12.01 -8.91
CA PRO A 143 6.02 -11.29 -7.64
C PRO A 143 7.41 -10.71 -7.34
N LEU A 144 8.09 -10.14 -8.35
CA LEU A 144 9.39 -9.49 -8.21
C LEU A 144 9.27 -8.18 -7.43
N PHE A 145 8.14 -7.49 -7.55
CA PHE A 145 7.86 -6.28 -6.81
C PHE A 145 6.79 -6.57 -5.77
N PRO A 146 7.12 -6.54 -4.47
CA PRO A 146 6.12 -6.64 -3.43
C PRO A 146 5.11 -5.50 -3.58
N PHE A 147 3.91 -5.83 -4.07
CA PHE A 147 2.76 -4.96 -4.03
C PHE A 147 1.95 -5.38 -2.80
N PHE A 148 2.26 -4.75 -1.67
CA PHE A 148 1.50 -4.88 -0.45
C PHE A 148 0.57 -3.68 -0.36
#